data_AF-A0A396JAC7-F1
#
_entry.id   AF-A0A396JAC7-F1
#
_cell.length_a   1.000
_cell.length_b   1.000
_cell.length_c   1.000
_cell.angle_alpha   90.00
_cell.angle_beta   90.00
_cell.angle_gamma   90.00
#
_symmetry.space_group_name_H-M   'P 1'
#
loop_
_entity.id
_entity.type
_entity.pdbx_description
1 polymer ?
#
loop_
_entity_poly.entity_id
_entity_poly.type
_entity_poly.pdbx_seq_one_letter_code
_entity_poly.pdbx_strand_id
1 'polypeptide(L)'
;MVAYDSIHILIRRHTLPTMCTILANFLFSFVNSMEKILERYERYSYAERQHVANDQPQNENWIIEHARLKTRLEVIQKNQRNFMGEELDGLSMKELQHLEHQLDSALKQIRSRKNQLMYESISELSKKDKALQEKNKLLTTKIKEKEKALAQLEQQNEDMNLASTVLVPQSLETLNIGSSLEDRDDGGNNEESQTHGNAHLPPWMLN
;
A
#
# COMPACT_ATOMS: atom_id res chain seq x y z
N MET A 1 17.22 -99.97 16.76
CA MET A 1 16.13 -99.63 17.71
C MET A 1 16.71 -99.41 19.10
N VAL A 2 16.47 -100.31 20.06
CA VAL A 2 16.37 -100.04 21.52
C VAL A 2 17.31 -98.98 22.11
N ALA A 3 18.60 -98.97 21.77
CA ALA A 3 19.54 -97.96 22.29
C ALA A 3 19.16 -96.51 21.88
N TYR A 4 18.69 -96.30 20.65
CA TYR A 4 18.23 -94.98 20.18
C TYR A 4 16.94 -94.55 20.88
N ASP A 5 16.03 -95.48 21.15
CA ASP A 5 14.78 -95.21 21.86
C ASP A 5 15.06 -94.78 23.31
N SER A 6 15.95 -95.49 24.00
CA SER A 6 16.42 -95.14 25.35
C SER A 6 17.13 -93.78 25.39
N ILE A 7 17.98 -93.47 24.41
CA ILE A 7 18.65 -92.16 24.29
C ILE A 7 17.63 -91.05 24.04
N HIS A 8 16.68 -91.25 23.13
CA HIS A 8 15.63 -90.27 22.83
C HIS A 8 14.72 -90.02 24.05
N ILE A 9 14.34 -91.06 24.79
CA ILE A 9 13.58 -90.95 26.04
C ILE A 9 14.38 -90.19 27.11
N LEU A 10 15.68 -90.48 27.27
CA LEU A 10 16.54 -89.80 28.26
C LEU A 10 16.74 -88.32 27.90
N ILE A 11 17.00 -88.01 26.62
CA ILE A 11 17.05 -86.64 26.11
C ILE A 11 15.74 -85.95 26.43
N ARG A 12 14.59 -86.50 26.03
CA ARG A 12 13.26 -85.91 26.27
C ARG A 12 12.99 -85.67 27.76
N ARG A 13 13.44 -86.59 28.64
CA ARG A 13 13.32 -86.50 30.10
C ARG A 13 14.17 -85.39 30.73
N HIS A 14 15.30 -85.01 30.12
CA HIS A 14 16.17 -83.93 30.60
C HIS A 14 15.98 -82.59 29.87
N THR A 15 15.56 -82.57 28.60
CA THR A 15 15.36 -81.35 27.82
C THR A 15 13.98 -80.74 27.98
N LEU A 16 12.91 -81.53 28.19
CA LEU A 16 11.59 -80.95 28.47
C LEU A 16 11.56 -80.10 29.75
N PRO A 17 12.12 -80.53 30.90
CA PRO A 17 12.10 -79.72 32.12
C PRO A 17 12.93 -78.43 32.01
N THR A 18 14.08 -78.46 31.32
CA THR A 18 14.92 -77.28 31.13
C THR A 18 14.28 -76.29 30.15
N MET A 19 13.75 -76.75 29.01
CA MET A 19 13.00 -75.92 28.07
C MET A 19 11.73 -75.32 28.71
N CYS A 20 11.00 -76.11 29.52
CA CYS A 20 9.84 -75.61 30.27
C CYS A 20 10.24 -74.54 31.29
N THR A 21 11.34 -74.74 32.02
CA THR A 21 11.88 -73.74 32.96
C THR A 21 12.31 -72.46 32.24
N ILE A 22 12.95 -72.56 31.08
CA ILE A 22 13.35 -71.40 30.27
C ILE A 22 12.12 -70.62 29.79
N LEU A 23 11.10 -71.31 29.26
CA LEU A 23 9.85 -70.68 28.81
C LEU A 23 9.09 -70.03 29.97
N ALA A 24 9.02 -70.67 31.14
CA ALA A 24 8.38 -70.10 32.33
C ALA A 24 9.07 -68.80 32.80
N ASN A 25 10.41 -68.79 32.85
CA ASN A 25 11.18 -67.60 33.20
C ASN A 25 11.04 -66.48 32.14
N PHE A 26 11.02 -66.82 30.85
CA PHE A 26 10.78 -65.86 29.78
C PHE A 26 9.39 -65.22 29.88
N LEU A 27 8.34 -66.03 30.07
CA LEU A 27 6.97 -65.55 30.24
C LEU A 27 6.82 -64.69 31.50
N PHE A 28 7.41 -65.08 32.63
CA PHE A 28 7.40 -64.28 33.85
C PHE A 28 8.10 -62.92 33.66
N SER A 29 9.27 -62.91 33.01
CA SER A 29 10.00 -61.68 32.68
C SER A 29 9.21 -60.78 31.73
N PHE A 30 8.55 -61.36 30.72
CA PHE A 30 7.69 -60.64 29.78
C PHE A 30 6.49 -59.99 30.47
N VAL A 31 5.76 -60.74 31.32
CA VAL A 31 4.61 -60.22 32.07
C VAL A 31 5.04 -59.09 33.01
N ASN A 32 6.12 -59.27 33.77
CA ASN A 32 6.68 -58.25 34.68
C ASN A 32 7.13 -56.98 33.92
N SER A 33 7.68 -57.14 32.71
CA SER A 33 8.03 -56.02 31.82
C SER A 33 6.78 -55.29 31.31
N MET A 34 5.75 -56.03 30.86
CA MET A 34 4.47 -55.49 30.40
C MET A 34 3.74 -54.74 31.53
N GLU A 35 3.67 -55.32 32.72
CA GLU A 35 3.11 -54.72 33.93
C GLU A 35 3.81 -53.38 34.26
N LYS A 36 5.14 -53.32 34.23
CA LYS A 36 5.92 -52.09 34.38
C LYS A 36 5.76 -51.09 33.25
N ILE A 37 5.29 -51.48 32.07
CA ILE A 37 4.97 -50.56 30.97
C ILE A 37 3.56 -49.99 31.18
N LEU A 38 2.59 -50.84 31.54
CA LEU A 38 1.23 -50.45 31.87
C LEU A 38 1.18 -49.52 33.09
N GLU A 39 1.87 -49.85 34.18
CA GLU A 39 1.95 -49.01 35.39
C GLU A 39 2.53 -47.62 35.09
N ARG A 40 3.59 -47.55 34.26
CA ARG A 40 4.13 -46.26 33.82
C ARG A 40 3.14 -45.48 32.96
N TYR A 41 2.46 -46.16 32.02
CA TYR A 41 1.45 -45.52 31.17
C TYR A 41 0.26 -45.01 31.99
N GLU A 42 -0.22 -45.77 32.98
CA GLU A 42 -1.27 -45.38 33.89
C GLU A 42 -0.86 -44.18 34.76
N ARG A 43 0.34 -44.22 35.37
CA ARG A 43 0.89 -43.09 36.13
C ARG A 43 1.02 -41.81 35.28
N TYR A 44 1.52 -41.91 34.05
CA TYR A 44 1.59 -40.76 33.14
C TYR A 44 0.20 -40.27 32.73
N SER A 45 -0.71 -41.17 32.34
CA SER A 45 -2.06 -40.81 31.89
C SER A 45 -2.95 -40.29 33.04
N TYR A 46 -2.64 -40.63 34.30
CA TYR A 46 -3.26 -40.05 35.48
C TYR A 46 -2.67 -38.67 35.81
N ALA A 47 -1.34 -38.51 35.78
CA ALA A 47 -0.67 -37.22 36.00
C ALA A 47 -1.04 -36.18 34.91
N GLU A 48 -1.14 -36.60 33.65
CA GLU A 48 -1.60 -35.77 32.53
C GLU A 48 -3.07 -35.35 32.71
N ARG A 49 -3.94 -36.27 33.17
CA ARG A 49 -5.33 -35.94 33.53
C ARG A 49 -5.42 -35.01 34.74
N GLN A 50 -4.52 -35.11 35.72
CA GLN A 50 -4.44 -34.16 36.83
C GLN A 50 -3.96 -32.78 36.39
N HIS A 51 -3.02 -32.70 35.44
CA HIS A 51 -2.63 -31.45 34.79
C HIS A 51 -3.81 -30.81 34.04
N VAL A 52 -4.48 -31.56 33.16
CA VAL A 52 -5.64 -31.10 32.37
C VAL A 52 -6.86 -30.76 33.24
N ALA A 53 -6.95 -31.28 34.47
CA ALA A 53 -7.98 -30.91 35.44
C ALA A 53 -7.65 -29.64 36.25
N ASN A 54 -6.39 -29.18 36.24
CA ASN A 54 -5.93 -28.02 37.00
C ASN A 54 -5.60 -26.82 36.09
N ASP A 55 -5.11 -27.07 34.88
CA ASP A 55 -5.07 -26.11 33.77
C ASP A 55 -6.48 -26.02 33.15
N GLN A 56 -7.25 -24.97 33.51
CA GLN A 56 -8.57 -24.71 32.92
C GLN A 56 -8.47 -24.80 31.38
N PRO A 57 -9.21 -25.72 30.73
CA PRO A 57 -8.80 -26.26 29.45
C PRO A 57 -8.73 -25.17 28.39
N GLN A 58 -7.54 -24.98 27.80
CA GLN A 58 -7.29 -23.90 26.84
C GLN A 58 -8.26 -23.93 25.64
N ASN A 59 -8.80 -25.11 25.31
CA ASN A 59 -9.84 -25.29 24.30
C ASN A 59 -11.15 -24.58 24.67
N GLU A 60 -11.63 -24.66 25.92
CA GLU A 60 -12.83 -23.94 26.37
C GLU A 60 -12.60 -22.42 26.37
N ASN A 61 -11.42 -21.98 26.84
CA ASN A 61 -11.05 -20.56 26.80
C ASN A 61 -10.99 -20.04 25.35
N TRP A 62 -10.45 -20.83 24.42
CA TRP A 62 -10.44 -20.52 22.99
C TRP A 62 -11.85 -20.49 22.39
N ILE A 63 -12.73 -21.42 22.75
CA ILE A 63 -14.15 -21.44 22.31
C ILE A 63 -14.89 -20.18 22.81
N ILE A 64 -14.67 -19.79 24.06
CA ILE A 64 -15.27 -18.58 24.67
C ILE A 64 -14.77 -17.31 23.98
N GLU A 65 -13.45 -17.14 23.81
CA GLU A 65 -12.90 -15.96 23.13
C GLU A 65 -13.25 -15.93 21.64
N HIS A 66 -13.31 -17.08 20.95
CA HIS A 66 -13.79 -17.17 19.57
C HIS A 66 -15.26 -16.73 19.46
N ALA A 67 -16.14 -17.20 20.36
CA ALA A 67 -17.53 -16.77 20.39
C ALA A 67 -17.64 -15.25 20.66
N ARG A 68 -16.87 -14.73 21.62
CA ARG A 68 -16.77 -13.30 21.95
C ARG A 68 -16.30 -12.46 20.76
N LEU A 69 -15.32 -12.95 20.00
CA LEU A 69 -14.80 -12.28 18.80
C LEU A 69 -15.82 -12.31 17.66
N LYS A 70 -16.54 -13.44 17.49
CA LYS A 70 -17.63 -13.58 16.51
C LYS A 70 -18.78 -12.59 16.79
N THR A 71 -19.24 -12.50 18.04
CA THR A 71 -20.29 -11.53 18.42
C THR A 71 -19.84 -10.08 18.19
N ARG A 72 -18.56 -9.75 18.45
CA ARG A 72 -18.00 -8.43 18.12
C ARG A 72 -18.00 -8.16 16.61
N LEU A 73 -17.62 -9.15 15.80
CA LEU A 73 -17.64 -9.06 14.33
C LEU A 73 -19.07 -8.85 13.80
N GLU A 74 -20.03 -9.61 14.31
CA GLU A 74 -21.46 -9.51 13.94
C GLU A 74 -22.02 -8.10 14.26
N VAL A 75 -21.69 -7.54 15.43
CA VAL A 75 -22.07 -6.17 15.80
C VAL A 75 -21.40 -5.12 14.89
N ILE A 76 -20.11 -5.27 14.58
CA ILE A 76 -19.42 -4.34 13.66
C ILE A 76 -20.02 -4.41 12.25
N GLN A 77 -20.29 -5.61 11.74
CA GLN A 77 -20.92 -5.82 10.44
C GLN A 77 -22.34 -5.28 10.39
N LYS A 78 -23.15 -5.44 11.45
CA LYS A 78 -24.49 -4.84 11.53
C LYS A 78 -24.39 -3.31 11.55
N ASN A 79 -23.51 -2.75 12.37
CA ASN A 79 -23.30 -1.30 12.44
C ASN A 79 -22.85 -0.73 11.07
N GLN A 80 -21.98 -1.44 10.34
CA GLN A 80 -21.60 -1.07 8.98
C GLN A 80 -22.82 -1.02 8.04
N ARG A 81 -23.69 -2.04 8.06
CA ARG A 81 -24.93 -2.07 7.26
C ARG A 81 -25.87 -0.92 7.63
N ASN A 82 -26.08 -0.67 8.92
CA ASN A 82 -26.83 0.49 9.41
C ASN A 82 -26.25 1.82 8.86
N PHE A 83 -24.92 2.02 8.93
CA PHE A 83 -24.27 3.22 8.38
C PHE A 83 -24.39 3.37 6.86
N MET A 84 -24.69 2.29 6.12
CA MET A 84 -25.01 2.31 4.68
C MET A 84 -26.51 2.45 4.39
N GLY A 85 -27.37 2.53 5.42
CA GLY A 85 -28.83 2.64 5.29
C GLY A 85 -29.57 1.30 5.20
N GLU A 86 -28.90 0.18 5.48
CA GLU A 86 -29.46 -1.18 5.44
C GLU A 86 -29.93 -1.64 6.83
N GLU A 87 -30.88 -2.60 6.89
CA GLU A 87 -31.37 -3.25 8.14
C GLU A 87 -31.91 -2.31 9.24
N LEU A 88 -32.33 -1.09 8.87
CA LEU A 88 -32.75 -0.04 9.82
C LEU A 88 -34.04 -0.35 10.59
N ASP A 89 -34.89 -1.26 10.12
CA ASP A 89 -36.21 -1.57 10.72
C ASP A 89 -36.14 -2.04 12.18
N GLY A 90 -34.96 -2.53 12.60
CA GLY A 90 -34.70 -2.96 13.99
C GLY A 90 -34.17 -1.87 14.92
N LEU A 91 -34.15 -0.60 14.50
CA LEU A 91 -33.67 0.54 15.31
C LEU A 91 -34.83 1.38 15.84
N SER A 92 -34.72 1.86 17.09
CA SER A 92 -35.65 2.88 17.59
C SER A 92 -35.33 4.27 17.01
N MET A 93 -36.31 5.17 17.04
CA MET A 93 -36.15 6.57 16.57
C MET A 93 -34.93 7.28 17.20
N LYS A 94 -34.61 6.98 18.47
CA LYS A 94 -33.44 7.55 19.16
C LYS A 94 -32.12 7.04 18.61
N GLU A 95 -32.06 5.75 18.27
CA GLU A 95 -30.86 5.14 17.68
C GLU A 95 -30.67 5.62 16.24
N LEU A 96 -31.76 5.80 15.48
CA LEU A 96 -31.72 6.35 14.13
C LEU A 96 -31.24 7.83 14.13
N GLN A 97 -31.74 8.66 15.05
CA GLN A 97 -31.23 10.03 15.25
C GLN A 97 -29.74 10.06 15.67
N HIS A 98 -29.30 9.10 16.48
CA HIS A 98 -27.90 8.97 16.87
C HIS A 98 -27.01 8.50 15.70
N LEU A 99 -27.52 7.65 14.82
CA LEU A 99 -26.87 7.21 13.58
C LEU A 99 -26.71 8.37 12.59
N GLU A 100 -27.79 9.12 12.36
CA GLU A 100 -27.81 10.34 11.53
C GLU A 100 -26.80 11.38 12.02
N HIS A 101 -26.79 11.67 13.32
CA HIS A 101 -25.85 12.64 13.89
C HIS A 101 -24.37 12.22 13.78
N GLN A 102 -24.08 10.92 13.89
CA GLN A 102 -22.73 10.40 13.64
C GLN A 102 -22.32 10.56 12.18
N LEU A 103 -23.24 10.28 11.24
CA LEU A 103 -22.99 10.41 9.80
C LEU A 103 -22.75 11.88 9.39
N ASP A 104 -23.59 12.83 9.84
CA ASP A 104 -23.36 14.26 9.58
C ASP A 104 -22.03 14.75 10.16
N SER A 105 -21.74 14.42 11.41
CA SER A 105 -20.49 14.80 12.08
C SER A 105 -19.26 14.25 11.34
N ALA A 106 -19.30 12.99 10.91
CA ALA A 106 -18.23 12.37 10.12
C ALA A 106 -18.09 13.01 8.72
N LEU A 107 -19.19 13.24 8.01
CA LEU A 107 -19.19 13.89 6.70
C LEU A 107 -18.66 15.33 6.77
N LYS A 108 -19.00 16.06 7.84
CA LYS A 108 -18.50 17.41 8.13
C LYS A 108 -16.99 17.42 8.39
N GLN A 109 -16.47 16.45 9.15
CA GLN A 109 -15.02 16.27 9.36
C GLN A 109 -14.29 15.93 8.06
N ILE A 110 -14.83 15.00 7.26
CA ILE A 110 -14.27 14.60 5.95
C ILE A 110 -14.24 15.79 4.98
N ARG A 111 -15.34 16.55 4.87
CA ARG A 111 -15.42 17.75 4.02
C ARG A 111 -14.42 18.82 4.49
N SER A 112 -14.33 19.06 5.80
CA SER A 112 -13.37 19.99 6.39
C SER A 112 -11.93 19.62 6.05
N ARG A 113 -11.51 18.36 6.28
CA ARG A 113 -10.14 17.92 5.99
C ARG A 113 -9.83 17.90 4.49
N LYS A 114 -10.78 17.54 3.63
CA LYS A 114 -10.64 17.65 2.16
C LYS A 114 -10.41 19.10 1.74
N ASN A 115 -11.23 20.03 2.24
CA ASN A 115 -11.11 21.45 1.91
C ASN A 115 -9.77 22.02 2.42
N GLN A 116 -9.35 21.65 3.64
CA GLN A 116 -8.04 22.03 4.18
C GLN A 116 -6.88 21.57 3.28
N LEU A 117 -6.82 20.27 2.93
CA LEU A 117 -5.81 19.70 2.02
C LEU A 117 -5.76 20.41 0.67
N MET A 118 -6.93 20.78 0.15
CA MET A 118 -7.06 21.52 -1.11
C MET A 118 -6.51 22.94 -1.00
N TYR A 119 -6.81 23.68 0.08
CA TYR A 119 -6.25 25.00 0.33
C TYR A 119 -4.73 24.96 0.59
N GLU A 120 -4.24 23.92 1.27
CA GLU A 120 -2.81 23.64 1.45
C GLU A 120 -2.13 23.49 0.08
N SER A 121 -2.68 22.65 -0.81
CA SER A 121 -2.19 22.44 -2.19
C SER A 121 -2.24 23.71 -3.06
N ILE A 122 -3.35 24.46 -3.04
CA ILE A 122 -3.50 25.73 -3.79
C ILE A 122 -2.47 26.77 -3.30
N SER A 123 -2.22 26.84 -1.98
CA SER A 123 -1.22 27.73 -1.40
C SER A 123 0.20 27.38 -1.86
N GLU A 124 0.54 26.08 -1.91
CA GLU A 124 1.81 25.62 -2.47
C GLU A 124 1.97 25.94 -3.97
N LEU A 125 0.95 25.66 -4.78
CA LEU A 125 1.00 25.95 -6.22
C LEU A 125 1.13 27.45 -6.48
N SER A 126 0.39 28.31 -5.75
CA SER A 126 0.52 29.76 -5.89
C SER A 126 1.91 30.28 -5.51
N LYS A 127 2.59 29.67 -4.52
CA LYS A 127 3.98 29.99 -4.18
C LYS A 127 4.95 29.57 -5.29
N LYS A 128 4.76 28.37 -5.85
CA LYS A 128 5.59 27.83 -6.95
C LYS A 128 5.44 28.67 -8.22
N ASP A 129 4.22 29.03 -8.60
CA ASP A 129 3.90 29.94 -9.70
C ASP A 129 4.58 31.30 -9.55
N LYS A 130 4.38 32.00 -8.42
CA LYS A 130 5.01 33.30 -8.16
C LYS A 130 6.55 33.26 -8.27
N ALA A 131 7.18 32.22 -7.72
CA ALA A 131 8.63 32.04 -7.80
C ALA A 131 9.13 31.71 -9.23
N LEU A 132 8.29 31.10 -10.08
CA LEU A 132 8.59 30.89 -11.50
C LEU A 132 8.39 32.17 -12.30
N GLN A 133 7.35 32.96 -12.05
CA GLN A 133 7.12 34.26 -12.67
C GLN A 133 8.26 35.25 -12.36
N GLU A 134 8.75 35.28 -11.13
CA GLU A 134 9.90 36.10 -10.71
C GLU A 134 11.17 35.70 -11.47
N LYS A 135 11.49 34.40 -11.53
CA LYS A 135 12.63 33.87 -12.31
C LYS A 135 12.50 34.17 -13.80
N ASN A 136 11.30 34.04 -14.36
CA ASN A 136 11.04 34.33 -15.77
C ASN A 136 11.30 35.83 -16.06
N LYS A 137 10.71 36.74 -15.27
CA LYS A 137 10.97 38.19 -15.36
C LYS A 137 12.46 38.53 -15.29
N LEU A 138 13.20 37.92 -14.36
CA LEU A 138 14.66 38.12 -14.24
C LEU A 138 15.42 37.65 -15.49
N LEU A 139 15.01 36.53 -16.10
CA LEU A 139 15.61 36.04 -17.35
C LEU A 139 15.25 36.96 -18.54
N THR A 140 13.99 37.41 -18.66
CA THR A 140 13.59 38.37 -19.70
C THR A 140 14.39 39.67 -19.61
N THR A 141 14.62 40.19 -18.40
CA THR A 141 15.46 41.39 -18.21
C THR A 141 16.91 41.14 -18.64
N LYS A 142 17.52 40.02 -18.23
CA LYS A 142 18.89 39.65 -18.62
C LYS A 142 19.06 39.42 -20.12
N ILE A 143 18.03 38.88 -20.80
CA ILE A 143 18.01 38.74 -22.25
C ILE A 143 18.04 40.14 -22.89
N LYS A 144 17.15 41.05 -22.48
CA LYS A 144 17.10 42.44 -22.98
C LYS A 144 18.36 43.25 -22.69
N GLU A 145 19.05 42.98 -21.58
CA GLU A 145 20.37 43.55 -21.27
C GLU A 145 21.45 43.02 -22.22
N LYS A 146 21.44 41.72 -22.55
CA LYS A 146 22.38 41.09 -23.48
C LYS A 146 22.16 41.50 -24.93
N GLU A 147 20.91 41.59 -25.37
CA GLU A 147 20.53 42.09 -26.70
C GLU A 147 21.04 43.53 -26.91
N LYS A 148 20.84 44.41 -25.92
CA LYS A 148 21.37 45.78 -25.95
C LYS A 148 22.90 45.84 -25.98
N ALA A 149 23.56 44.99 -25.19
CA ALA A 149 25.03 44.94 -25.15
C ALA A 149 25.63 44.40 -26.46
N LEU A 150 24.94 43.49 -27.16
CA LEU A 150 25.34 43.01 -28.48
C LEU A 150 25.17 44.10 -29.54
N ALA A 151 24.02 44.76 -29.61
CA ALA A 151 23.78 45.86 -30.56
C ALA A 151 24.78 47.03 -30.38
N GLN A 152 25.18 47.32 -29.13
CA GLN A 152 26.23 48.32 -28.85
C GLN A 152 27.63 47.87 -29.32
N LEU A 153 27.94 46.58 -29.23
CA LEU A 153 29.19 46.02 -29.73
C LEU A 153 29.24 46.04 -31.26
N GLU A 154 28.12 45.72 -31.91
CA GLU A 154 27.97 45.73 -33.36
C GLU A 154 28.17 47.14 -33.93
N GLN A 155 27.53 48.17 -33.34
CA GLN A 155 27.74 49.57 -33.73
C GLN A 155 29.21 50.01 -33.59
N GLN A 156 29.88 49.68 -32.47
CA GLN A 156 31.30 50.00 -32.29
C GLN A 156 32.21 49.31 -33.32
N ASN A 157 31.82 48.12 -33.79
CA ASN A 157 32.58 47.36 -34.78
C ASN A 157 32.36 47.90 -36.20
N GLU A 158 31.17 48.45 -36.51
CA GLU A 158 30.91 49.16 -37.77
C GLU A 158 31.66 50.49 -37.86
N ASP A 159 31.65 51.32 -36.80
CA ASP A 159 32.42 52.57 -36.73
C ASP A 159 33.93 52.34 -36.95
N MET A 160 34.48 51.27 -36.36
CA MET A 160 35.88 50.86 -36.55
C MET A 160 36.19 50.37 -37.97
N ASN A 161 35.20 49.82 -38.69
CA ASN A 161 35.37 49.29 -40.04
C ASN A 161 35.23 50.39 -41.11
N LEU A 162 34.38 51.39 -40.87
CA LEU A 162 34.26 52.60 -41.70
C LEU A 162 35.57 53.40 -41.75
N ALA A 163 36.33 53.42 -40.66
CA ALA A 163 37.64 54.07 -40.60
C ALA A 163 38.73 53.38 -41.49
N SER A 164 38.49 52.15 -41.95
CA SER A 164 39.48 51.33 -42.66
C SER A 164 39.24 51.23 -44.17
N THR A 165 38.03 51.53 -44.64
CA THR A 165 37.58 51.25 -46.03
C THR A 165 37.61 52.51 -46.91
N VAL A 166 38.75 53.20 -46.97
CA VAL A 166 38.96 54.38 -47.84
C VAL A 166 40.14 54.20 -48.78
N LEU A 167 40.01 53.25 -49.73
CA LEU A 167 40.64 53.31 -51.06
C LEU A 167 40.02 52.26 -52.02
N VAL A 168 40.17 52.47 -53.33
CA VAL A 168 39.69 51.64 -54.48
C VAL A 168 38.23 51.89 -54.94
N PRO A 169 38.03 52.55 -56.11
CA PRO A 169 36.74 52.62 -56.82
C PRO A 169 36.68 51.73 -58.08
N GLN A 170 35.46 51.57 -58.64
CA GLN A 170 35.10 50.84 -59.89
C GLN A 170 35.12 49.30 -59.75
N SER A 171 34.29 48.52 -60.46
CA SER A 171 33.60 48.73 -61.75
C SER A 171 32.07 48.47 -61.75
N LEU A 172 31.45 48.36 -62.95
CA LEU A 172 30.01 48.45 -63.24
C LEU A 172 29.35 47.13 -63.72
N GLU A 173 28.01 47.09 -63.60
CA GLU A 173 27.03 46.25 -64.34
C GLU A 173 27.06 44.71 -64.11
N THR A 174 25.93 44.01 -64.01
CA THR A 174 24.88 43.86 -65.04
C THR A 174 23.47 43.48 -64.48
N LEU A 175 22.48 43.28 -65.37
CA LEU A 175 21.02 43.25 -65.13
C LEU A 175 20.37 41.85 -64.95
N ASN A 176 19.07 41.86 -64.55
CA ASN A 176 18.04 40.79 -64.70
C ASN A 176 18.16 39.62 -63.68
N ILE A 177 17.12 38.87 -63.21
CA ILE A 177 15.68 38.63 -63.50
C ILE A 177 14.97 38.46 -62.11
N GLY A 178 13.67 38.64 -61.84
CA GLY A 178 12.50 39.12 -62.61
C GLY A 178 11.21 38.30 -62.34
N SER A 179 10.14 38.94 -61.82
CA SER A 179 8.84 38.35 -61.36
C SER A 179 8.92 37.42 -60.12
N SER A 180 7.85 37.17 -59.36
CA SER A 180 6.43 37.53 -59.55
C SER A 180 5.69 37.84 -58.24
N LEU A 181 4.55 38.55 -58.34
CA LEU A 181 3.54 38.64 -57.27
C LEU A 181 2.45 37.58 -57.46
N GLU A 182 2.04 36.98 -56.35
CA GLU A 182 0.68 36.53 -55.99
C GLU A 182 0.64 36.80 -54.46
N ASP A 183 -0.05 37.77 -53.87
CA ASP A 183 -1.40 38.36 -54.02
C ASP A 183 -2.53 37.46 -53.48
N ARG A 184 -3.34 38.00 -52.53
CA ARG A 184 -4.62 37.47 -51.95
C ARG A 184 -4.51 36.28 -50.99
N ASP A 185 -5.44 36.01 -50.06
CA ASP A 185 -6.59 36.72 -49.44
C ASP A 185 -6.94 35.90 -48.15
N ASP A 186 -7.61 36.36 -47.08
CA ASP A 186 -8.02 37.67 -46.54
C ASP A 186 -8.43 37.44 -45.04
N GLY A 187 -8.69 38.49 -44.24
CA GLY A 187 -9.54 38.39 -43.04
C GLY A 187 -8.88 38.81 -41.72
N GLY A 188 -8.90 40.10 -41.39
CA GLY A 188 -8.51 40.61 -40.07
C GLY A 188 -9.69 40.79 -39.10
N ASN A 189 -9.39 40.85 -37.80
CA ASN A 189 -9.80 41.99 -36.98
C ASN A 189 -9.12 42.04 -35.60
N ASN A 190 -8.78 43.26 -35.19
CA ASN A 190 -8.44 43.64 -33.83
C ASN A 190 -9.74 43.71 -32.97
N GLU A 191 -9.77 44.02 -31.66
CA GLU A 191 -8.77 44.65 -30.79
C GLU A 191 -9.01 44.29 -29.31
N GLU A 192 -8.21 44.84 -28.40
CA GLU A 192 -8.32 44.68 -26.94
C GLU A 192 -9.55 45.46 -26.37
N SER A 193 -9.98 45.40 -25.10
CA SER A 193 -9.22 45.20 -23.86
C SER A 193 -10.11 44.95 -22.60
N GLN A 194 -9.60 44.14 -21.67
CA GLN A 194 -9.72 44.27 -20.19
C GLN A 194 -11.03 44.04 -19.38
N THR A 195 -10.80 43.68 -18.11
CA THR A 195 -11.71 43.65 -16.92
C THR A 195 -12.95 42.74 -16.91
N HIS A 196 -12.83 41.55 -16.30
CA HIS A 196 -13.24 41.35 -14.90
C HIS A 196 -12.83 39.96 -14.36
N GLY A 197 -12.03 39.92 -13.30
CA GLY A 197 -11.57 38.68 -12.66
C GLY A 197 -12.61 38.05 -11.72
N ASN A 198 -13.72 37.53 -12.27
CA ASN A 198 -14.71 36.81 -11.47
C ASN A 198 -14.20 35.42 -11.10
N ALA A 199 -13.79 35.26 -9.84
CA ALA A 199 -13.53 33.95 -9.24
C ALA A 199 -14.86 33.19 -9.04
N HIS A 200 -15.36 32.57 -10.11
CA HIS A 200 -16.55 31.73 -10.06
C HIS A 200 -16.23 30.42 -9.32
N LEU A 201 -16.26 30.48 -7.99
CA LEU A 201 -16.14 29.31 -7.13
C LEU A 201 -17.22 28.27 -7.53
N PRO A 202 -16.86 26.99 -7.70
CA PRO A 202 -17.83 25.97 -8.10
C PRO A 202 -18.84 25.69 -6.97
N PRO A 203 -20.08 25.26 -7.27
CA PRO A 203 -21.17 25.21 -6.28
C PRO A 203 -20.91 24.39 -5.01
N TRP A 204 -20.00 23.40 -5.06
CA TRP A 204 -19.61 22.60 -3.89
C TRP A 204 -18.73 23.35 -2.85
N MET A 205 -18.29 24.57 -3.15
CA MET A 205 -17.56 25.43 -2.20
C MET A 205 -18.47 26.28 -1.31
N LEU A 206 -19.80 26.24 -1.52
CA LEU A 206 -20.79 27.03 -0.79
C LEU A 206 -21.73 26.12 0.03
N ASN A 207 -21.18 25.38 1.00
CA ASN A 207 -21.86 24.78 2.19
C ASN A 207 -20.87 23.97 3.07
#